data_AF-A0A538RPU6-F1
#
_entry.id   AF-A0A538RPU6-F1
#
_cell.length_a   1.000
_cell.length_b   1.000
_cell.length_c   1.000
_cell.angle_alpha   90.00
_cell.angle_beta   90.00
_cell.angle_gamma   90.00
#
_symmetry.space_group_name_H-M   'P 1'
#
loop_
_entity.id
_entity.type
_entity.pdbx_description
1 polymer ?
#
loop_
_entity_poly.entity_id
_entity_poly.type
_entity_poly.pdbx_seq_one_letter_code
_entity_poly.pdbx_strand_id
1 'polypeptide(L)'
;MHAVPAKDEFEIRFPRVEGYTQAIRNRVTVNWSNVPTLILDPARIPPEVEVKALTVNNQGRLSLSGPGRVDELSLEEFRARRRLQELVFDLARALTRDFLAQKGTEVPAHVLFPQLAGIVQRYVDEKVRAYAPADKKDLFLAPYYGWLVERLLEEIRPDTSQGEAPEVPRYETNRGPGSTAEVDFWTSRDVREVTHSHLNYVVADTQRWEQTATYYIDTHPGIAAFVKNSGLGFAIPYLHNGQMHDYVPDFLVHMKAKTPLHVILETKGYDPLEEVKNAAAERWVAAVNADGSYGRWVYAVAKKMTEVNGLLDAAGKAVQDNESA
;
A
#
# COMPACT_ATOMS: atom_id res chain seq x y z
N MET A 1 4.08 -27.79 -7.70
CA MET A 1 4.11 -26.52 -8.45
C MET A 1 5.56 -26.20 -8.68
N HIS A 2 5.99 -26.13 -9.93
CA HIS A 2 7.36 -25.77 -10.27
C HIS A 2 7.43 -25.07 -11.63
N ALA A 3 8.52 -24.35 -11.87
CA ALA A 3 8.83 -23.75 -13.16
C ALA A 3 9.21 -24.82 -14.20
N VAL A 4 8.62 -24.76 -15.39
CA VAL A 4 8.83 -25.73 -16.46
C VAL A 4 9.89 -25.20 -17.42
N PRO A 5 11.06 -25.87 -17.57
CA PRO A 5 12.14 -25.37 -18.43
C PRO A 5 11.76 -25.14 -19.89
N ALA A 6 10.82 -25.93 -20.43
CA ALA A 6 10.32 -25.75 -21.79
C ALA A 6 9.40 -24.51 -21.96
N LYS A 7 9.07 -23.83 -20.85
CA LYS A 7 8.19 -22.65 -20.78
C LYS A 7 8.95 -21.39 -20.32
N ASP A 8 10.27 -21.36 -20.52
CA ASP A 8 11.15 -20.24 -20.11
C ASP A 8 10.74 -18.90 -20.74
N GLU A 9 10.11 -18.92 -21.92
CA GLU A 9 9.54 -17.72 -22.57
C GLU A 9 8.46 -17.01 -21.72
N PHE A 10 7.88 -17.71 -20.74
CA PHE A 10 6.90 -17.16 -19.81
C PHE A 10 7.52 -16.77 -18.45
N GLU A 11 8.86 -16.76 -18.31
CA GLU A 11 9.52 -16.30 -17.08
C GLU A 11 9.09 -14.87 -16.73
N ILE A 12 8.68 -14.65 -15.49
CA ILE A 12 8.38 -13.32 -14.96
C ILE A 12 9.40 -13.01 -13.87
N ARG A 13 10.12 -11.91 -14.06
CA ARG A 13 11.04 -11.33 -13.08
C ARG A 13 10.43 -10.09 -12.46
N PHE A 14 10.69 -9.86 -11.17
CA PHE A 14 10.09 -8.76 -10.43
C PHE A 14 11.05 -8.22 -9.35
N PRO A 15 10.93 -6.93 -9.00
CA PRO A 15 11.74 -6.37 -7.92
C PRO A 15 11.28 -6.88 -6.55
N ARG A 16 12.25 -7.08 -5.66
CA ARG A 16 12.02 -7.36 -4.23
C ARG A 16 12.17 -6.05 -3.46
N VAL A 17 11.06 -5.37 -3.17
CA VAL A 17 11.05 -4.06 -2.50
C VAL A 17 10.92 -4.24 -0.99
N GLU A 18 11.86 -3.69 -0.22
CA GLU A 18 11.87 -3.71 1.26
C GLU A 18 11.46 -2.36 1.88
N GLY A 19 11.15 -1.38 1.05
CA GLY A 19 10.64 -0.08 1.44
C GLY A 19 11.09 0.99 0.47
N TYR A 20 11.18 2.22 0.97
CA TYR A 20 11.30 3.38 0.09
C TYR A 20 12.35 4.37 0.61
N THR A 21 12.89 5.15 -0.31
CA THR A 21 13.77 6.28 -0.02
C THR A 21 13.10 7.54 -0.55
N GLN A 22 12.97 8.54 0.33
CA GLN A 22 12.43 9.85 0.02
C GLN A 22 13.52 10.90 0.20
N ALA A 23 13.54 11.91 -0.67
CA ALA A 23 14.33 13.11 -0.47
C ALA A 23 13.38 14.31 -0.55
N ILE A 24 13.13 14.96 0.59
CA ILE A 24 12.24 16.12 0.67
C ILE A 24 13.11 17.37 0.84
N ARG A 25 13.13 18.21 -0.19
CA ARG A 25 13.90 19.47 -0.18
C ARG A 25 13.05 20.68 0.17
N ASN A 26 11.79 20.71 -0.26
CA ASN A 26 10.92 21.88 -0.12
C ASN A 26 9.44 21.53 0.02
N ARG A 27 8.89 20.69 -0.87
CA ARG A 27 7.45 20.44 -0.99
C ARG A 27 7.07 18.99 -0.75
N VAL A 28 5.94 18.80 -0.07
CA VAL A 28 5.30 17.50 0.08
C VAL A 28 3.88 17.50 -0.47
N THR A 29 3.44 16.34 -0.93
CA THR A 29 2.09 16.11 -1.47
C THR A 29 1.52 14.78 -0.99
N VAL A 30 0.22 14.59 -1.23
CA VAL A 30 -0.55 13.38 -0.89
C VAL A 30 -1.52 13.10 -2.03
N ASN A 31 -1.60 11.84 -2.48
CA ASN A 31 -2.59 11.43 -3.46
C ASN A 31 -3.93 11.08 -2.78
N TRP A 32 -4.75 12.12 -2.55
CA TRP A 32 -6.01 12.00 -1.79
C TRP A 32 -7.03 11.01 -2.36
N SER A 33 -6.96 10.62 -3.63
CA SER A 33 -7.87 9.60 -4.18
C SER A 33 -7.64 8.23 -3.54
N ASN A 34 -6.40 7.93 -3.15
CA ASN A 34 -5.96 6.61 -2.70
C ASN A 34 -5.78 6.53 -1.19
N VAL A 35 -5.75 7.68 -0.49
CA VAL A 35 -5.64 7.73 0.97
C VAL A 35 -6.80 6.97 1.64
N PRO A 36 -6.51 5.96 2.47
CA PRO A 36 -7.54 5.19 3.15
C PRO A 36 -8.30 6.01 4.19
N THR A 37 -9.61 5.76 4.28
CA THR A 37 -10.51 6.33 5.27
C THR A 37 -10.30 5.67 6.63
N LEU A 38 -10.39 6.45 7.70
CA LEU A 38 -10.40 5.95 9.07
C LEU A 38 -11.78 6.12 9.68
N ILE A 39 -12.40 5.00 10.06
CA ILE A 39 -13.72 4.96 10.68
C ILE A 39 -13.55 4.76 12.19
N LEU A 40 -14.07 5.72 12.95
CA LEU A 40 -14.19 5.63 14.41
C LEU A 40 -15.50 4.90 14.70
N ASP A 41 -15.40 3.61 14.98
CA ASP A 41 -16.52 2.69 15.21
C ASP A 41 -16.49 2.15 16.66
N PRO A 42 -17.33 2.71 17.55
CA PRO A 42 -17.46 2.27 18.94
C PRO A 42 -17.85 0.79 19.10
N ALA A 43 -18.44 0.14 18.09
CA ALA A 43 -18.82 -1.26 18.16
C ALA A 43 -17.63 -2.21 17.92
N ARG A 44 -16.58 -1.73 17.24
CA ARG A 44 -15.34 -2.49 17.00
C ARG A 44 -14.30 -2.27 18.08
N ILE A 45 -14.21 -1.03 18.54
CA ILE A 45 -13.32 -0.63 19.63
C ILE A 45 -14.20 0.11 20.63
N PRO A 46 -14.61 -0.54 21.73
CA PRO A 46 -15.31 0.14 22.80
C PRO A 46 -14.45 1.31 23.28
N PRO A 47 -15.03 2.51 23.49
CA PRO A 47 -14.28 3.67 23.96
C PRO A 47 -13.47 3.38 25.24
N GLU A 48 -13.93 2.42 26.05
CA GLU A 48 -13.30 2.05 27.33
C GLU A 48 -12.41 0.76 27.33
N VAL A 49 -12.19 0.04 26.21
CA VAL A 49 -11.48 -1.28 26.27
C VAL A 49 -10.29 -1.47 25.28
N GLU A 50 -9.10 -1.50 25.90
CA GLU A 50 -7.80 -2.21 25.70
C GLU A 50 -7.21 -2.54 24.31
N VAL A 51 -5.98 -2.02 24.04
CA VAL A 51 -4.67 -2.76 23.96
C VAL A 51 -3.49 -1.81 24.32
N LYS A 52 -2.41 -2.38 24.92
CA LYS A 52 -1.13 -1.80 25.44
C LYS A 52 -0.75 -0.35 25.07
N ALA A 53 -0.51 0.42 26.14
CA ALA A 53 0.13 1.72 26.15
C ALA A 53 1.54 1.70 25.57
N LEU A 54 1.88 2.76 24.86
CA LEU A 54 3.25 3.11 24.52
C LEU A 54 3.49 4.47 25.21
N THR A 55 4.59 4.61 25.95
CA THR A 55 5.01 5.85 26.66
C THR A 55 6.21 6.50 25.96
N VAL A 56 6.35 7.83 26.01
CA VAL A 56 7.54 8.54 25.51
C VAL A 56 8.77 8.00 26.25
N ASN A 57 9.82 7.56 25.54
CA ASN A 57 11.04 7.10 26.19
C ASN A 57 11.92 8.28 26.64
N ASN A 58 12.91 8.01 27.49
CA ASN A 58 13.80 9.01 28.10
C ASN A 58 14.69 9.82 27.12
N GLN A 59 14.46 9.74 25.81
CA GLN A 59 15.22 10.43 24.76
C GLN A 59 14.38 11.41 23.94
N GLY A 60 13.10 11.64 24.28
CA GLY A 60 12.25 12.64 23.61
C GLY A 60 11.87 12.30 22.16
N ARG A 61 12.10 11.06 21.71
CA ARG A 61 11.55 10.52 20.46
C ARG A 61 10.08 10.17 20.64
N LEU A 62 9.25 10.41 19.62
CA LEU A 62 7.95 9.74 19.54
C LEU A 62 8.26 8.25 19.35
N SER A 63 8.07 7.50 20.42
CA SER A 63 7.74 6.09 20.29
C SER A 63 6.29 6.00 19.77
N LEU A 64 5.78 4.81 19.47
CA LEU A 64 4.37 4.51 19.13
C LEU A 64 3.37 4.86 20.26
N SER A 65 3.77 5.80 21.10
CA SER A 65 3.38 6.17 22.44
C SER A 65 2.59 7.46 22.47
N GLY A 66 1.43 7.44 21.81
CA GLY A 66 0.36 8.40 22.06
C GLY A 66 -0.31 8.15 23.42
N PRO A 67 -1.21 9.05 23.87
CA PRO A 67 -1.77 9.03 25.23
C PRO A 67 -2.43 7.68 25.56
N GLY A 68 -2.17 7.21 26.79
CA GLY A 68 -2.61 5.91 27.32
C GLY A 68 -4.11 5.84 27.61
N ARG A 69 -4.52 4.73 28.27
CA ARG A 69 -5.92 4.37 28.54
C ARG A 69 -6.70 5.55 29.14
N VAL A 70 -7.91 5.75 28.61
CA VAL A 70 -8.84 6.77 29.04
C VAL A 70 -10.13 6.04 29.43
N ASP A 71 -10.49 6.02 30.71
CA ASP A 71 -11.80 5.56 31.17
C ASP A 71 -12.87 6.62 30.78
N GLU A 72 -14.17 6.29 30.74
CA GLU A 72 -15.25 7.14 30.21
C GLU A 72 -15.21 8.61 30.71
N LEU A 73 -15.07 8.81 32.03
CA LEU A 73 -14.96 10.14 32.65
C LEU A 73 -13.76 10.94 32.09
N SER A 74 -12.64 10.26 31.85
CA SER A 74 -11.47 10.89 31.27
C SER A 74 -11.59 11.17 29.76
N LEU A 75 -12.49 10.46 29.05
CA LEU A 75 -12.73 10.67 27.62
C LEU A 75 -13.57 11.93 27.40
N GLU A 76 -14.62 12.10 28.20
CA GLU A 76 -15.39 13.35 28.23
C GLU A 76 -14.52 14.54 28.62
N GLU A 77 -13.68 14.39 29.66
CA GLU A 77 -12.73 15.43 30.05
C GLU A 77 -11.73 15.77 28.94
N PHE A 78 -11.18 14.77 28.25
CA PHE A 78 -10.29 14.97 27.11
C PHE A 78 -10.98 15.77 26.01
N ARG A 79 -12.18 15.35 25.60
CA ARG A 79 -12.97 16.02 24.57
C ARG A 79 -13.33 17.45 24.99
N ALA A 80 -13.62 17.71 26.26
CA ALA A 80 -13.95 19.04 26.76
C ALA A 80 -12.73 19.98 26.81
N ARG A 81 -11.56 19.47 27.21
CA ARG A 81 -10.34 20.28 27.43
C ARG A 81 -9.55 20.55 26.15
N ARG A 82 -9.56 19.63 25.18
CA ARG A 82 -8.72 19.72 23.98
C ARG A 82 -9.49 20.28 22.78
N ARG A 83 -8.85 21.16 22.01
CA ARG A 83 -9.40 21.64 20.72
C ARG A 83 -8.89 20.76 19.58
N LEU A 84 -9.73 20.51 18.57
CA LEU A 84 -9.32 19.69 17.43
C LEU A 84 -8.10 20.29 16.69
N GLN A 85 -8.08 21.61 16.50
CA GLN A 85 -6.96 22.32 15.88
C GLN A 85 -5.64 22.15 16.66
N GLU A 86 -5.71 22.11 17.99
CA GLU A 86 -4.56 21.89 18.85
C GLU A 86 -3.98 20.48 18.62
N LEU A 87 -4.84 19.46 18.58
CA LEU A 87 -4.46 18.07 18.31
C LEU A 87 -3.85 17.90 16.91
N VAL A 88 -4.42 18.58 15.90
CA VAL A 88 -3.87 18.65 14.53
C VAL A 88 -2.45 19.23 14.53
N PHE A 89 -2.21 20.32 15.26
CA PHE A 89 -0.89 20.94 15.35
C PHE A 89 0.12 20.08 16.12
N ASP A 90 -0.31 19.41 17.18
CA ASP A 90 0.52 18.48 17.94
C ASP A 90 1.02 17.34 17.02
N LEU A 91 0.12 16.74 16.24
CA LEU A 91 0.48 15.71 15.26
C LEU A 91 1.34 16.26 14.12
N ALA A 92 1.05 17.45 13.59
CA ALA A 92 1.87 18.05 12.54
C ALA A 92 3.30 18.31 13.03
N ARG A 93 3.47 18.76 14.28
CA ARG A 93 4.80 18.95 14.91
C ARG A 93 5.55 17.63 15.04
N ALA A 94 4.84 16.59 15.48
CA ALA A 94 5.33 15.23 15.58
C ALA A 94 5.87 14.72 14.23
N LEU A 95 5.04 14.74 13.20
CA LEU A 95 5.41 14.33 11.84
C LEU A 95 6.56 15.17 11.30
N THR A 96 6.55 16.49 11.50
CA THR A 96 7.65 17.37 11.05
C THR A 96 8.98 16.89 11.58
N ARG A 97 9.06 16.60 12.89
CA ARG A 97 10.30 16.12 13.51
C ARG A 97 10.71 14.75 12.96
N ASP A 98 9.76 13.86 12.71
CA ASP A 98 10.05 12.53 12.19
C ASP A 98 10.56 12.57 10.74
N PHE A 99 9.97 13.41 9.88
CA PHE A 99 10.46 13.64 8.51
C PHE A 99 11.84 14.29 8.48
N LEU A 100 12.10 15.28 9.35
CA LEU A 100 13.43 15.92 9.47
C LEU A 100 14.51 14.96 9.97
N ALA A 101 14.14 13.89 10.66
CA ALA A 101 15.07 12.86 11.11
C ALA A 101 15.40 11.83 10.01
N GLN A 102 14.66 11.82 8.89
CA GLN A 102 14.94 10.93 7.76
C GLN A 102 16.17 11.41 6.99
N LYS A 103 16.98 10.46 6.53
CA LYS A 103 18.15 10.75 5.70
C LYS A 103 17.69 11.30 4.35
N GLY A 104 18.30 12.40 3.90
CA GLY A 104 17.96 13.03 2.62
C GLY A 104 16.86 14.10 2.70
N THR A 105 16.28 14.32 3.87
CA THR A 105 15.38 15.46 4.12
C THR A 105 16.20 16.71 4.44
N GLU A 106 16.06 17.74 3.61
CA GLU A 106 16.81 19.00 3.72
C GLU A 106 15.90 20.22 3.97
N VAL A 107 14.58 20.02 3.92
CA VAL A 107 13.60 21.09 4.12
C VAL A 107 13.66 21.70 5.53
N PRO A 108 13.62 23.03 5.70
CA PRO A 108 13.54 23.65 7.02
C PRO A 108 12.22 23.35 7.73
N ALA A 109 12.26 23.20 9.07
CA ALA A 109 11.07 22.89 9.87
C ALA A 109 9.91 23.89 9.68
N HIS A 110 10.21 25.19 9.55
CA HIS A 110 9.20 26.23 9.36
C HIS A 110 8.55 26.22 7.96
N VAL A 111 9.16 25.53 6.99
CA VAL A 111 8.60 25.30 5.65
C VAL A 111 7.77 24.02 5.63
N LEU A 112 8.24 22.96 6.29
CA LEU A 112 7.56 21.67 6.31
C LEU A 112 6.32 21.65 7.23
N PHE A 113 6.40 22.24 8.42
CA PHE A 113 5.32 22.19 9.41
C PHE A 113 3.98 22.71 8.89
N PRO A 114 3.88 23.87 8.21
CA PRO A 114 2.60 24.36 7.69
C PRO A 114 1.98 23.41 6.65
N GLN A 115 2.81 22.75 5.83
CA GLN A 115 2.35 21.76 4.85
C GLN A 115 1.76 20.55 5.54
N LEU A 116 2.45 20.01 6.55
CA LEU A 116 1.98 18.88 7.33
C LEU A 116 0.73 19.22 8.15
N ALA A 117 0.63 20.43 8.71
CA ALA A 117 -0.57 20.88 9.39
C ALA A 117 -1.78 20.94 8.44
N GLY A 118 -1.58 21.44 7.22
CA GLY A 118 -2.62 21.44 6.18
C GLY A 118 -3.04 20.03 5.77
N ILE A 119 -2.09 19.12 5.61
CA ILE A 119 -2.35 17.70 5.29
C ILE A 119 -3.13 17.02 6.42
N VAL A 120 -2.68 17.15 7.67
CA VAL A 120 -3.36 16.53 8.82
C VAL A 120 -4.79 17.07 8.96
N GLN A 121 -4.97 18.39 8.82
CA GLN A 121 -6.28 19.01 8.87
C GLN A 121 -7.20 18.44 7.79
N ARG A 122 -6.71 18.39 6.54
CA ARG A 122 -7.48 17.83 5.42
C ARG A 122 -7.84 16.36 5.62
N TYR A 123 -6.92 15.57 6.19
CA TYR A 123 -7.21 14.17 6.53
C TYR A 123 -8.37 14.07 7.54
N VAL A 124 -8.31 14.85 8.62
CA VAL A 124 -9.37 14.89 9.65
C VAL A 124 -10.71 15.32 9.06
N ASP A 125 -10.71 16.21 8.07
CA ASP A 125 -11.93 16.73 7.45
C ASP A 125 -12.53 15.75 6.42
N GLU A 126 -11.71 15.19 5.54
CA GLU A 126 -12.15 14.43 4.36
C GLU A 126 -12.09 12.90 4.56
N LYS A 127 -11.19 12.40 5.41
CA LYS A 127 -10.85 10.96 5.51
C LYS A 127 -11.19 10.34 6.85
N VAL A 128 -11.76 11.09 7.78
CA VAL A 128 -12.19 10.57 9.09
C VAL A 128 -13.70 10.59 9.20
N ARG A 129 -14.28 9.42 9.48
CA ARG A 129 -15.71 9.25 9.75
C ARG A 129 -15.90 8.84 11.20
N ALA A 130 -16.52 9.71 11.98
CA ALA A 130 -16.88 9.44 13.37
C ALA A 130 -18.39 9.15 13.44
N TYR A 131 -18.75 7.98 13.95
CA TYR A 131 -20.15 7.61 14.18
C TYR A 131 -20.45 7.70 15.68
N ALA A 132 -21.48 8.46 16.04
CA ALA A 132 -21.89 8.64 17.43
C ALA A 132 -22.04 7.27 18.14
N PRO A 133 -21.53 7.11 19.37
CA PRO A 133 -20.99 8.14 20.27
C PRO A 133 -19.52 8.57 20.08
N ALA A 134 -18.84 8.14 19.01
CA ALA A 134 -17.48 8.61 18.72
C ALA A 134 -17.45 10.08 18.28
N ASP A 135 -16.39 10.78 18.65
CA ASP A 135 -16.07 12.16 18.25
C ASP A 135 -14.79 12.16 17.39
N LYS A 136 -14.66 13.14 16.47
CA LYS A 136 -13.45 13.28 15.66
C LYS A 136 -12.17 13.44 16.49
N LYS A 137 -12.25 13.96 17.73
CA LYS A 137 -11.10 14.06 18.65
C LYS A 137 -10.58 12.70 19.08
N ASP A 138 -11.41 11.66 19.07
CA ASP A 138 -11.01 10.30 19.46
C ASP A 138 -9.99 9.71 18.48
N LEU A 139 -9.92 10.25 17.26
CA LEU A 139 -8.85 9.97 16.30
C LEU A 139 -7.45 10.14 16.91
N PHE A 140 -7.30 11.04 17.88
CA PHE A 140 -6.03 11.34 18.53
C PHE A 140 -5.76 10.49 19.78
N LEU A 141 -6.56 9.44 19.98
CA LEU A 141 -6.40 8.44 21.02
C LEU A 141 -6.02 7.10 20.39
N ALA A 142 -5.39 6.22 21.18
CA ALA A 142 -5.12 4.86 20.73
C ALA A 142 -6.44 4.09 20.52
N PRO A 143 -6.52 3.17 19.54
CA PRO A 143 -5.47 2.85 18.55
C PRO A 143 -5.50 3.77 17.31
N TYR A 144 -6.53 4.61 17.16
CA TYR A 144 -6.75 5.43 15.97
C TYR A 144 -5.59 6.38 15.65
N TYR A 145 -4.93 6.93 16.68
CA TYR A 145 -3.77 7.79 16.50
C TYR A 145 -2.61 7.06 15.80
N GLY A 146 -2.37 5.81 16.18
CA GLY A 146 -1.36 4.97 15.53
C GLY A 146 -1.67 4.80 14.06
N TRP A 147 -2.91 4.41 13.73
CA TRP A 147 -3.34 4.26 12.33
C TRP A 147 -3.28 5.55 11.54
N LEU A 148 -3.65 6.68 12.14
CA LEU A 148 -3.53 7.99 11.50
C LEU A 148 -2.07 8.29 11.13
N VAL A 149 -1.14 8.10 12.08
CA VAL A 149 0.29 8.31 11.84
C VAL A 149 0.78 7.39 10.72
N GLU A 150 0.45 6.10 10.78
CA GLU A 150 0.82 5.11 9.76
C GLU A 150 0.32 5.53 8.38
N ARG A 151 -0.96 5.91 8.26
CA ARG A 151 -1.53 6.35 6.98
C ARG A 151 -0.84 7.60 6.45
N LEU A 152 -0.54 8.57 7.29
CA LEU A 152 0.13 9.78 6.85
C LEU A 152 1.58 9.52 6.42
N LEU A 153 2.33 8.70 7.16
CA LEU A 153 3.69 8.29 6.77
C LEU A 153 3.67 7.48 5.47
N GLU A 154 2.67 6.62 5.30
CA GLU A 154 2.43 5.83 4.11
C GLU A 154 1.84 6.62 2.95
N GLU A 155 1.53 7.93 3.04
CA GLU A 155 0.90 8.69 1.94
C GLU A 155 1.58 10.02 1.62
N ILE A 156 2.31 10.61 2.56
CA ILE A 156 3.05 11.86 2.34
C ILE A 156 4.32 11.57 1.54
N ARG A 157 4.51 12.31 0.44
CA ARG A 157 5.59 12.14 -0.53
C ARG A 157 6.23 13.46 -0.95
N PRO A 158 7.46 13.45 -1.48
CA PRO A 158 8.00 14.61 -2.20
C PRO A 158 7.09 14.99 -3.38
N ASP A 159 6.83 16.28 -3.58
CA ASP A 159 6.00 16.78 -4.67
C ASP A 159 6.79 16.93 -5.98
N THR A 160 6.76 15.88 -6.81
CA THR A 160 7.46 15.85 -8.10
C THR A 160 6.95 16.90 -9.08
N SER A 161 5.67 17.31 -8.97
CA SER A 161 5.10 18.37 -9.81
C SER A 161 5.68 19.75 -9.51
N GLN A 162 6.31 19.89 -8.34
CA GLN A 162 6.98 21.10 -7.87
C GLN A 162 8.51 20.96 -7.88
N GLY A 163 9.05 19.96 -8.59
CA GLY A 163 10.49 19.79 -8.80
C GLY A 163 11.22 18.99 -7.74
N GLU A 164 10.52 18.30 -6.83
CA GLU A 164 11.15 17.32 -5.95
C GLU A 164 11.57 16.06 -6.71
N ALA A 165 12.56 15.35 -6.18
CA ALA A 165 12.92 14.03 -6.67
C ALA A 165 11.82 13.02 -6.31
N PRO A 166 11.48 12.08 -7.21
CA PRO A 166 10.49 11.06 -6.90
C PRO A 166 10.96 10.16 -5.75
N GLU A 167 10.00 9.61 -5.01
CA GLU A 167 10.27 8.49 -4.14
C GLU A 167 10.71 7.28 -4.98
N VAL A 168 11.78 6.61 -4.55
CA VAL A 168 12.32 5.43 -5.21
C VAL A 168 12.31 4.23 -4.27
N PRO A 169 12.14 3.00 -4.79
CA PRO A 169 12.16 1.80 -3.99
C PRO A 169 13.56 1.53 -3.44
N ARG A 170 13.60 0.93 -2.26
CA ARG A 170 14.77 0.27 -1.72
C ARG A 170 14.61 -1.22 -1.93
N TYR A 171 15.47 -1.79 -2.76
CA TYR A 171 15.45 -3.21 -3.05
C TYR A 171 16.20 -4.02 -1.99
N GLU A 172 15.79 -5.28 -1.83
CA GLU A 172 16.55 -6.29 -1.09
C GLU A 172 17.96 -6.41 -1.67
N THR A 173 18.97 -6.50 -0.80
CA THR A 173 20.39 -6.54 -1.21
C THR A 173 20.99 -7.94 -1.19
N ASN A 174 20.40 -8.86 -0.42
CA ASN A 174 20.94 -10.21 -0.25
C ASN A 174 20.60 -11.16 -1.41
N ARG A 175 19.52 -10.88 -2.14
CA ARG A 175 19.04 -11.68 -3.26
C ARG A 175 18.86 -10.79 -4.49
N GLY A 176 18.98 -11.39 -5.66
CA GLY A 176 18.64 -10.71 -6.91
C GLY A 176 17.14 -10.50 -7.07
N PRO A 177 16.71 -9.99 -8.24
CA PRO A 177 15.30 -9.95 -8.63
C PRO A 177 14.63 -11.29 -8.39
N GLY A 178 13.39 -11.28 -7.89
CA GLY A 178 12.61 -12.51 -7.81
C GLY A 178 12.23 -13.00 -9.20
N SER A 179 12.08 -14.31 -9.34
CA SER A 179 11.68 -14.95 -10.60
C SER A 179 10.70 -16.09 -10.37
N THR A 180 9.81 -16.32 -11.33
CA THR A 180 9.00 -17.55 -11.40
C THR A 180 9.85 -18.82 -11.51
N ALA A 181 11.11 -18.71 -11.96
CA ALA A 181 12.07 -19.82 -11.98
C ALA A 181 12.43 -20.35 -10.58
N GLU A 182 12.23 -19.54 -9.53
CA GLU A 182 12.52 -19.92 -8.14
C GLU A 182 11.37 -20.71 -7.48
N VAL A 183 10.23 -20.86 -8.16
CA VAL A 183 9.07 -21.55 -7.61
C VAL A 183 9.29 -23.05 -7.64
N ASP A 184 9.32 -23.66 -6.45
CA ASP A 184 9.27 -25.10 -6.26
C ASP A 184 8.61 -25.44 -4.92
N PHE A 185 7.38 -25.98 -4.96
CA PHE A 185 6.67 -26.43 -3.77
C PHE A 185 5.61 -27.50 -4.07
N TRP A 186 5.24 -28.25 -3.02
CA TRP A 186 4.15 -29.22 -3.07
C TRP A 186 2.85 -28.62 -2.56
N THR A 187 1.73 -28.97 -3.19
CA THR A 187 0.39 -28.58 -2.75
C THR A 187 -0.55 -29.77 -2.84
N SER A 188 -1.47 -29.88 -1.87
CA SER A 188 -2.58 -30.83 -1.89
C SER A 188 -3.88 -30.21 -2.44
N ARG A 189 -3.85 -28.91 -2.80
CA ARG A 189 -4.99 -28.20 -3.37
C ARG A 189 -5.17 -28.60 -4.83
N ASP A 190 -6.39 -28.43 -5.33
CA ASP A 190 -6.69 -28.62 -6.74
C ASP A 190 -5.86 -27.68 -7.61
N VAL A 191 -5.47 -28.16 -8.79
CA VAL A 191 -4.64 -27.42 -9.74
C VAL A 191 -5.30 -27.41 -11.11
N ARG A 192 -4.96 -26.42 -11.92
CA ARG A 192 -5.45 -26.25 -13.29
C ARG A 192 -4.30 -26.05 -14.25
N GLU A 193 -4.39 -26.69 -15.41
CA GLU A 193 -3.50 -26.46 -16.53
C GLU A 193 -3.68 -25.05 -17.09
N VAL A 194 -2.56 -24.45 -17.48
CA VAL A 194 -2.50 -23.10 -18.04
C VAL A 194 -1.48 -23.07 -19.17
N THR A 195 -1.72 -22.19 -20.13
CA THR A 195 -0.92 -22.09 -21.35
C THR A 195 0.21 -21.08 -21.16
N HIS A 196 -0.13 -19.82 -20.84
CA HIS A 196 0.78 -18.68 -20.80
C HIS A 196 1.42 -18.47 -19.42
N SER A 197 1.89 -19.55 -18.78
CA SER A 197 2.59 -19.47 -17.50
C SER A 197 3.86 -20.30 -17.51
N HIS A 198 4.92 -19.80 -16.88
CA HIS A 198 6.16 -20.55 -16.68
C HIS A 198 5.93 -21.79 -15.81
N LEU A 199 4.94 -21.74 -14.91
CA LEU A 199 4.64 -22.85 -14.01
C LEU A 199 3.83 -23.94 -14.73
N ASN A 200 3.96 -25.16 -14.21
CA ASN A 200 3.23 -26.31 -14.75
C ASN A 200 1.70 -26.20 -14.57
N TYR A 201 1.24 -25.55 -13.50
CA TYR A 201 -0.17 -25.34 -13.20
C TYR A 201 -0.41 -24.00 -12.52
N VAL A 202 -1.68 -23.68 -12.28
CA VAL A 202 -2.11 -22.69 -11.29
C VAL A 202 -2.87 -23.40 -10.16
N VAL A 203 -2.61 -23.00 -8.93
CA VAL A 203 -3.35 -23.50 -7.76
C VAL A 203 -4.75 -22.91 -7.79
N ALA A 204 -5.76 -23.77 -7.91
CA ALA A 204 -7.15 -23.38 -7.77
C ALA A 204 -7.47 -23.28 -6.28
N ASP A 205 -7.67 -22.07 -5.75
CA ASP A 205 -8.25 -21.98 -4.41
C ASP A 205 -9.73 -22.37 -4.46
N THR A 206 -10.28 -22.66 -3.29
CA THR A 206 -11.67 -23.12 -3.10
C THR A 206 -12.71 -22.08 -3.53
N GLN A 207 -12.27 -20.89 -3.93
CA GLN A 207 -13.12 -19.80 -4.40
C GLN A 207 -13.27 -19.89 -5.92
N ARG A 208 -14.51 -20.08 -6.42
CA ARG A 208 -14.85 -20.07 -7.86
C ARG A 208 -14.30 -18.85 -8.62
N TRP A 209 -14.02 -17.77 -7.89
CA TRP A 209 -13.51 -16.51 -8.39
C TRP A 209 -12.18 -16.62 -9.12
N GLU A 210 -11.17 -17.15 -8.45
CA GLU A 210 -9.81 -17.22 -8.99
C GLU A 210 -9.70 -18.20 -10.14
N GLN A 211 -10.50 -19.27 -10.14
CA GLN A 211 -10.55 -20.21 -11.26
C GLN A 211 -11.04 -19.53 -12.54
N THR A 212 -12.06 -18.68 -12.40
CA THR A 212 -12.63 -17.96 -13.54
C THR A 212 -11.70 -16.82 -13.97
N ALA A 213 -11.08 -16.12 -13.02
CA ALA A 213 -10.07 -15.10 -13.31
C ALA A 213 -8.87 -15.71 -14.05
N THR A 214 -8.36 -16.86 -13.61
CA THR A 214 -7.27 -17.60 -14.27
C THR A 214 -7.61 -17.89 -15.73
N TYR A 215 -8.84 -18.37 -16.00
CA TYR A 215 -9.29 -18.62 -17.37
C TYR A 215 -9.34 -17.34 -18.21
N TYR A 216 -9.89 -16.24 -17.66
CA TYR A 216 -9.94 -14.96 -18.39
C TYR A 216 -8.56 -14.40 -18.70
N ILE A 217 -7.62 -14.48 -17.75
CA ILE A 217 -6.24 -14.04 -17.95
C ILE A 217 -5.57 -14.92 -19.02
N ASP A 218 -5.58 -16.25 -18.87
CA ASP A 218 -4.84 -17.17 -19.76
C ASP A 218 -5.35 -17.15 -21.21
N THR A 219 -6.63 -16.81 -21.41
CA THR A 219 -7.24 -16.70 -22.74
C THR A 219 -7.23 -15.29 -23.32
N HIS A 220 -6.72 -14.31 -22.58
CA HIS A 220 -6.69 -12.92 -23.04
C HIS A 220 -5.67 -12.73 -24.17
N PRO A 221 -6.05 -12.17 -25.34
CA PRO A 221 -5.14 -12.07 -26.48
C PRO A 221 -3.93 -11.17 -26.21
N GLY A 222 -4.11 -10.16 -25.34
CA GLY A 222 -3.10 -9.18 -24.97
C GLY A 222 -2.07 -9.63 -23.92
N ILE A 223 -2.18 -10.82 -23.33
CA ILE A 223 -1.18 -11.29 -22.36
C ILE A 223 -0.01 -11.98 -23.06
N ALA A 224 1.19 -11.80 -22.52
CA ALA A 224 2.41 -12.52 -22.89
C ALA A 224 2.66 -13.69 -21.92
N ALA A 225 2.56 -13.42 -20.62
CA ALA A 225 2.70 -14.41 -19.56
C ALA A 225 1.88 -14.00 -18.34
N PHE A 226 1.56 -14.94 -17.46
CA PHE A 226 1.03 -14.64 -16.14
C PHE A 226 1.43 -15.70 -15.12
N VAL A 227 1.31 -15.35 -13.85
CA VAL A 227 1.50 -16.27 -12.74
C VAL A 227 0.57 -15.90 -11.59
N LYS A 228 -0.03 -16.91 -10.96
CA LYS A 228 -0.67 -16.75 -9.66
C LYS A 228 0.43 -16.67 -8.59
N ASN A 229 0.36 -15.68 -7.72
CA ASN A 229 1.33 -15.42 -6.67
C ASN A 229 1.17 -16.40 -5.49
N SER A 230 1.35 -17.70 -5.76
CA SER A 230 1.32 -18.77 -4.76
C SER A 230 2.72 -19.34 -4.62
N GLY A 231 3.39 -19.06 -3.50
CA GLY A 231 4.76 -19.50 -3.27
C GLY A 231 5.81 -18.77 -4.12
N LEU A 232 5.43 -17.69 -4.81
CA LEU A 232 6.32 -16.88 -5.65
C LEU A 232 7.20 -15.92 -4.82
N GLY A 233 6.70 -15.50 -3.65
CA GLY A 233 7.42 -14.55 -2.80
C GLY A 233 7.41 -13.11 -3.33
N PHE A 234 6.45 -12.76 -4.19
CA PHE A 234 6.17 -11.37 -4.52
C PHE A 234 5.24 -10.78 -3.45
N ALA A 235 5.69 -9.72 -2.81
CA ALA A 235 4.96 -9.04 -1.76
C ALA A 235 5.19 -7.53 -1.82
N ILE A 236 4.18 -6.78 -1.38
CA ILE A 236 4.19 -5.33 -1.27
C ILE A 236 4.21 -4.97 0.21
N PRO A 237 5.28 -4.35 0.73
CA PRO A 237 5.37 -4.02 2.14
C PRO A 237 4.43 -2.86 2.47
N TYR A 238 3.72 -2.95 3.59
CA TYR A 238 2.89 -1.87 4.15
C TYR A 238 2.95 -1.85 5.68
N LEU A 239 2.76 -0.67 6.26
CA LEU A 239 2.73 -0.48 7.72
C LEU A 239 1.30 -0.57 8.25
N HIS A 240 1.10 -1.40 9.28
CA HIS A 240 -0.16 -1.47 10.01
C HIS A 240 0.06 -1.92 11.46
N ASN A 241 -0.61 -1.29 12.44
CA ASN A 241 -0.49 -1.64 13.87
C ASN A 241 0.96 -1.65 14.39
N GLY A 242 1.78 -0.71 13.92
CA GLY A 242 3.17 -0.53 14.31
C GLY A 242 4.11 -1.60 13.75
N GLN A 243 3.65 -2.46 12.83
CA GLN A 243 4.43 -3.54 12.25
C GLN A 243 4.39 -3.50 10.72
N MET A 244 5.50 -3.90 10.11
CA MET A 244 5.53 -4.12 8.67
C MET A 244 4.81 -5.43 8.36
N HIS A 245 3.93 -5.37 7.36
CA HIS A 245 3.18 -6.48 6.83
C HIS A 245 3.40 -6.58 5.32
N ASP A 246 3.15 -7.78 4.79
CA ASP A 246 3.27 -8.07 3.38
C ASP A 246 1.87 -8.24 2.77
N TYR A 247 1.56 -7.43 1.77
CA TYR A 247 0.42 -7.64 0.90
C TYR A 247 0.86 -8.53 -0.28
N VAL A 248 0.27 -9.72 -0.37
CA VAL A 248 0.50 -10.68 -1.45
C VAL A 248 -0.68 -10.59 -2.43
N PRO A 249 -0.53 -9.89 -3.57
CA PRO A 249 -1.59 -9.80 -4.56
C PRO A 249 -1.78 -11.12 -5.30
N ASP A 250 -2.97 -11.36 -5.87
CA ASP A 250 -3.30 -12.67 -6.47
C ASP A 250 -2.47 -13.04 -7.71
N PHE A 251 -2.30 -12.11 -8.65
CA PHE A 251 -1.67 -12.40 -9.94
C PHE A 251 -0.66 -11.33 -10.34
N LEU A 252 0.40 -11.79 -11.02
CA LEU A 252 1.24 -10.95 -11.87
C LEU A 252 0.99 -11.31 -13.33
N VAL A 253 0.73 -10.30 -14.15
CA VAL A 253 0.46 -10.47 -15.58
C VAL A 253 1.46 -9.63 -16.36
N HIS A 254 2.12 -10.23 -17.35
CA HIS A 254 2.96 -9.55 -18.32
C HIS A 254 2.16 -9.37 -19.61
N MET A 255 1.97 -8.12 -20.03
CA MET A 255 1.21 -7.76 -21.24
C MET A 255 2.11 -7.74 -22.48
N LYS A 256 1.54 -8.10 -23.64
CA LYS A 256 2.17 -7.87 -24.94
C LYS A 256 2.18 -6.36 -25.23
N ALA A 257 3.34 -5.74 -25.08
CA ALA A 257 3.56 -4.33 -25.35
C ALA A 257 4.98 -4.10 -25.90
N LYS A 258 5.21 -2.92 -26.49
CA LYS A 258 6.55 -2.55 -26.99
C LYS A 258 7.55 -2.41 -25.83
N THR A 259 7.10 -1.78 -24.76
CA THR A 259 7.81 -1.70 -23.48
C THR A 259 7.25 -2.77 -22.53
N PRO A 260 8.09 -3.49 -21.75
CA PRO A 260 7.60 -4.45 -20.76
C PRO A 260 6.56 -3.82 -19.82
N LEU A 261 5.35 -4.38 -19.80
CA LEU A 261 4.23 -3.93 -18.99
C LEU A 261 3.75 -5.04 -18.07
N HIS A 262 3.91 -4.82 -16.79
CA HIS A 262 3.46 -5.69 -15.72
C HIS A 262 2.18 -5.16 -15.08
N VAL A 263 1.20 -6.03 -14.86
CA VAL A 263 -0.03 -5.73 -14.14
C VAL A 263 -0.05 -6.59 -12.88
N ILE A 264 -0.06 -5.93 -11.72
CA ILE A 264 -0.41 -6.55 -10.46
C ILE A 264 -1.93 -6.57 -10.38
N LEU A 265 -2.52 -7.76 -10.44
CA LEU A 265 -3.96 -7.93 -10.47
C LEU A 265 -4.43 -8.59 -9.17
N GLU A 266 -5.24 -7.85 -8.42
CA GLU A 266 -5.97 -8.36 -7.27
C GLU A 266 -7.38 -8.76 -7.70
N THR A 267 -7.83 -9.92 -7.25
CA THR A 267 -9.19 -10.39 -7.50
C THR A 267 -9.96 -10.46 -6.18
N LYS A 268 -11.10 -9.76 -6.13
CA LYS A 268 -11.74 -9.44 -4.84
C LYS A 268 -12.51 -10.59 -4.19
N GLY A 269 -12.28 -10.74 -2.87
CA GLY A 269 -13.26 -10.98 -1.82
C GLY A 269 -13.39 -9.75 -0.89
N TYR A 270 -14.38 -9.71 0.03
CA TYR A 270 -14.47 -8.64 1.03
C TYR A 270 -13.23 -8.63 1.93
N ASP A 271 -12.53 -7.50 2.01
CA ASP A 271 -11.34 -7.30 2.83
C ASP A 271 -11.43 -5.97 3.60
N PRO A 272 -11.48 -5.98 4.94
CA PRO A 272 -11.47 -4.77 5.76
C PRO A 272 -10.26 -3.86 5.56
N LEU A 273 -9.13 -4.38 5.07
CA LEU A 273 -7.91 -3.61 4.81
C LEU A 273 -7.71 -3.27 3.33
N GLU A 274 -8.76 -3.39 2.51
CA GLU A 274 -8.70 -3.12 1.06
C GLU A 274 -8.05 -1.77 0.74
N GLU A 275 -8.55 -0.67 1.32
CA GLU A 275 -8.04 0.67 0.98
C GLU A 275 -6.55 0.78 1.32
N VAL A 276 -6.10 0.14 2.39
CA VAL A 276 -4.70 0.14 2.85
C VAL A 276 -3.79 -0.56 1.86
N LYS A 277 -4.18 -1.76 1.44
CA LYS A 277 -3.43 -2.57 0.49
C LYS A 277 -3.38 -1.91 -0.87
N ASN A 278 -4.49 -1.32 -1.31
CA ASN A 278 -4.56 -0.58 -2.55
C ASN A 278 -3.59 0.60 -2.52
N ALA A 279 -3.61 1.40 -1.44
CA ALA A 279 -2.73 2.56 -1.33
C ALA A 279 -1.24 2.16 -1.30
N ALA A 280 -0.90 1.06 -0.60
CA ALA A 280 0.44 0.51 -0.59
C ALA A 280 0.88 0.01 -1.98
N ALA A 281 0.00 -0.64 -2.72
CA ALA A 281 0.28 -1.11 -4.08
C ALA A 281 0.47 0.05 -5.07
N GLU A 282 -0.34 1.09 -4.96
CA GLU A 282 -0.19 2.31 -5.77
C GLU A 282 1.12 3.03 -5.48
N ARG A 283 1.51 3.15 -4.19
CA ARG A 283 2.83 3.65 -3.80
C ARG A 283 3.95 2.82 -4.42
N TRP A 284 3.86 1.49 -4.30
CA TRP A 284 4.84 0.56 -4.82
C TRP A 284 5.02 0.74 -6.33
N VAL A 285 3.91 0.79 -7.08
CA VAL A 285 3.91 0.98 -8.53
C VAL A 285 4.53 2.33 -8.91
N ALA A 286 4.15 3.41 -8.21
CA ALA A 286 4.69 4.74 -8.47
C ALA A 286 6.21 4.78 -8.27
N ALA A 287 6.71 4.20 -7.17
CA ALA A 287 8.14 4.18 -6.87
C ALA A 287 8.93 3.32 -7.88
N VAL A 288 8.48 2.10 -8.16
CA VAL A 288 9.15 1.20 -9.12
C VAL A 288 9.15 1.79 -10.53
N ASN A 289 8.05 2.43 -10.95
CA ASN A 289 8.01 3.13 -12.23
C ASN A 289 8.92 4.35 -12.30
N ALA A 290 9.10 5.07 -11.18
CA ALA A 290 10.02 6.20 -11.11
C ALA A 290 11.49 5.77 -11.22
N ASP A 291 11.84 4.60 -10.68
CA ASP A 291 13.16 3.99 -10.86
C ASP A 291 13.36 3.44 -12.28
N GLY A 292 12.34 2.84 -12.88
CA GLY A 292 12.32 2.42 -14.28
C GLY A 292 13.12 1.16 -14.61
N SER A 293 13.83 0.56 -13.65
CA SER A 293 14.69 -0.61 -13.89
C SER A 293 13.92 -1.90 -14.20
N TYR A 294 12.62 -1.96 -13.88
CA TYR A 294 11.78 -3.16 -14.00
C TYR A 294 10.62 -2.98 -14.99
N GLY A 295 10.80 -2.13 -15.99
CA GLY A 295 9.73 -1.81 -16.94
C GLY A 295 8.58 -1.04 -16.27
N ARG A 296 7.41 -1.07 -16.88
CA ARG A 296 6.23 -0.35 -16.39
C ARG A 296 5.31 -1.28 -15.61
N TRP A 297 4.82 -0.81 -14.48
CA TRP A 297 3.92 -1.51 -13.59
C TRP A 297 2.58 -0.77 -13.49
N VAL A 298 1.49 -1.53 -13.36
CA VAL A 298 0.14 -1.04 -13.12
C VAL A 298 -0.50 -1.92 -12.04
N TYR A 299 -1.22 -1.29 -11.11
CA TYR A 299 -2.05 -2.01 -10.15
C TYR A 299 -3.51 -1.99 -10.60
N ALA A 300 -4.19 -3.13 -10.51
CA ALA A 300 -5.59 -3.26 -10.88
C ALA A 300 -6.33 -4.17 -9.89
N VAL A 301 -7.57 -3.79 -9.55
CA VAL A 301 -8.42 -4.57 -8.64
C VAL A 301 -9.72 -4.92 -9.36
N ALA A 302 -9.95 -6.21 -9.58
CA ALA A 302 -11.18 -6.72 -10.16
C ALA A 302 -12.21 -7.00 -9.04
N LYS A 303 -13.26 -6.17 -8.95
CA LYS A 303 -14.40 -6.36 -8.04
C LYS A 303 -15.40 -7.37 -8.58
N LYS A 304 -15.38 -7.62 -9.89
CA LYS A 304 -16.15 -8.64 -10.60
C LYS A 304 -15.26 -9.42 -11.56
N MET A 305 -15.52 -10.72 -11.72
CA MET A 305 -14.77 -11.56 -12.68
C MET A 305 -14.85 -10.99 -14.11
N THR A 306 -16.00 -10.39 -14.47
CA THR A 306 -16.22 -9.77 -15.78
C THR A 306 -15.37 -8.52 -16.02
N GLU A 307 -14.78 -7.93 -14.98
CA GLU A 307 -13.94 -6.74 -15.09
C GLU A 307 -12.51 -7.07 -15.49
N VAL A 308 -12.06 -8.31 -15.32
CA VAL A 308 -10.65 -8.72 -15.56
C VAL A 308 -10.19 -8.33 -16.96
N ASN A 309 -10.92 -8.73 -18.01
CA ASN A 309 -10.54 -8.39 -19.39
C ASN A 309 -10.52 -6.88 -19.63
N GLY A 310 -11.53 -6.16 -19.12
CA GLY A 310 -11.59 -4.70 -19.27
C GLY A 310 -10.43 -3.97 -18.58
N LEU A 311 -9.98 -4.47 -17.43
CA LEU A 311 -8.81 -3.94 -16.71
C LEU A 311 -7.51 -4.21 -17.47
N LEU A 312 -7.35 -5.42 -18.02
CA LEU A 312 -6.17 -5.77 -18.84
C LEU A 312 -6.12 -4.95 -20.13
N ASP A 313 -7.27 -4.77 -20.81
CA ASP A 313 -7.38 -3.92 -22.00
C ASP A 313 -7.05 -2.46 -21.69
N ALA A 314 -7.56 -1.93 -20.56
CA ALA A 314 -7.28 -0.56 -20.13
C ALA A 314 -5.79 -0.36 -19.82
N ALA A 315 -5.16 -1.32 -19.12
CA ALA A 315 -3.74 -1.29 -18.84
C ALA A 315 -2.90 -1.28 -20.12
N GLY A 316 -3.26 -2.12 -21.11
CA GLY A 316 -2.57 -2.17 -22.40
C GLY A 316 -2.66 -0.85 -23.19
N LYS A 317 -3.85 -0.22 -23.21
CA LYS A 317 -4.07 1.06 -23.92
C LYS A 317 -3.34 2.25 -23.29
N ALA A 318 -3.37 2.36 -21.96
CA ALA A 318 -2.77 3.48 -21.24
C ALA A 318 -1.25 3.64 -21.48
N VAL A 319 -0.58 2.57 -21.89
CA VAL A 319 0.85 2.59 -22.26
C VAL A 319 1.05 2.98 -23.72
N GLN A 320 0.19 2.51 -24.64
CA GLN A 320 0.28 2.87 -26.06
C GLN A 320 0.09 4.37 -26.31
N ASP A 321 -0.81 5.00 -25.56
CA ASP A 321 -1.09 6.44 -25.70
C ASP A 321 0.04 7.32 -25.16
N ASN A 322 0.75 6.88 -24.12
CA ASN A 322 1.90 7.59 -23.55
C ASN A 322 3.18 7.45 -24.39
N GLU A 323 3.29 6.42 -25.23
CA GLU A 323 4.41 6.24 -26.17
C GLU A 323 4.21 7.00 -27.50
N SER A 324 2.99 7.49 -27.75
CA SER A 324 2.61 8.18 -28.99
C SER A 324 2.59 9.72 -28.85
N ALA A 325 2.86 10.24 -27.66
CA ALA A 325 2.87 11.66 -27.29
C ALA A 325 4.30 12.17 -27.07
#